data_AF-A0A9E2IHP4-F1
#
_entry.id   AF-A0A9E2IHP4-F1
#
_cell.length_a   1.000
_cell.length_b   1.000
_cell.length_c   1.000
_cell.angle_alpha   90.00
_cell.angle_beta   90.00
_cell.angle_gamma   90.00
#
_symmetry.space_group_name_H-M   'P 1'
#
loop_
_entity.id
_entity.type
_entity.pdbx_description
1 polymer ?
#
loop_
_entity_poly.entity_id
_entity_poly.type
_entity_poly.pdbx_seq_one_letter_code
_entity_poly.pdbx_strand_id
1 'polypeptide(L)'
;MKIKNRKTRIIGVVLLIILIIVVLFVRAHIRIQNGDLVKWEGKWYTKEELKDTFPPQYIEVPAKNTPEEVYATFRQALLDNDIETALGEIKDSEREKYQKIFSDPELLK
;
A
#
# COMPACT_ATOMS: atom_id res chain seq x y z
N MET A 1 -31.48 44.22 -36.59
CA MET A 1 -31.04 43.76 -35.25
C MET A 1 -30.87 42.22 -35.18
N LYS A 2 -30.02 41.60 -36.02
CA LYS A 2 -29.81 40.11 -36.03
C LYS A 2 -28.40 39.65 -35.68
N ILE A 3 -27.41 40.55 -35.77
CA ILE A 3 -25.98 40.23 -35.58
C ILE A 3 -25.62 40.13 -34.09
N LYS A 4 -26.24 40.95 -33.23
CA LYS A 4 -25.99 40.98 -31.79
C LYS A 4 -26.33 39.64 -31.10
N ASN A 5 -27.45 39.01 -31.49
CA ASN A 5 -27.88 37.71 -30.95
C ASN A 5 -27.02 36.51 -31.39
N ARG A 6 -26.36 36.58 -32.56
CA ARG A 6 -25.41 35.53 -32.97
C ARG A 6 -24.12 35.63 -32.17
N LYS A 7 -23.59 36.83 -31.97
CA LYS A 7 -22.38 37.07 -31.15
C LYS A 7 -22.59 36.64 -29.70
N THR A 8 -23.72 36.97 -29.08
CA THR A 8 -24.03 36.54 -27.70
C THR A 8 -24.23 35.03 -27.58
N ARG A 9 -24.85 34.37 -28.58
CA ARG A 9 -24.92 32.90 -28.63
C ARG A 9 -23.53 32.25 -28.71
N ILE A 10 -22.65 32.78 -29.55
CA ILE A 10 -21.28 32.26 -29.70
C ILE A 10 -20.50 32.40 -28.39
N ILE A 11 -20.58 33.58 -27.75
CA ILE A 11 -19.95 33.82 -26.45
C ILE A 11 -20.49 32.85 -25.38
N GLY A 12 -21.80 32.63 -25.36
CA GLY A 12 -22.43 31.67 -24.46
C GLY A 12 -21.94 30.22 -24.66
N VAL A 13 -21.78 29.79 -25.91
CA VAL A 13 -21.24 28.45 -26.22
C VAL A 13 -19.78 28.34 -25.81
N VAL A 14 -18.97 29.37 -26.06
CA VAL A 14 -17.55 29.37 -25.65
C VAL A 14 -17.42 29.30 -24.12
N LEU A 15 -18.23 30.06 -23.38
CA LEU A 15 -18.26 30.00 -21.91
C LEU A 15 -18.68 28.61 -21.40
N LEU A 16 -19.65 27.96 -22.07
CA LEU A 16 -20.06 26.60 -21.73
C LEU A 16 -18.90 25.61 -21.91
N ILE A 17 -18.15 25.72 -23.01
CA ILE A 17 -16.98 24.86 -23.28
C ILE A 17 -15.91 25.06 -22.21
N ILE A 18 -15.61 26.31 -21.84
CA ILE A 18 -14.64 26.62 -20.78
C ILE A 18 -15.10 26.01 -19.45
N LEU A 19 -16.38 26.13 -19.11
CA LEU A 19 -16.95 25.54 -17.90
C LEU A 19 -16.76 24.01 -17.87
N ILE A 20 -17.04 23.33 -18.98
CA ILE A 20 -16.85 21.88 -19.11
C ILE A 20 -15.38 21.51 -18.88
N ILE A 21 -14.44 22.24 -19.48
CA ILE A 21 -13.00 22.01 -19.31
C ILE A 21 -12.60 22.15 -17.84
N VAL A 22 -13.07 23.19 -17.15
CA VAL A 22 -12.79 23.42 -15.73
C VAL A 22 -13.32 22.27 -14.87
N VAL A 23 -14.54 21.80 -15.12
CA VAL A 23 -15.13 20.66 -14.40
C VAL A 23 -14.30 19.39 -14.60
N LEU A 24 -13.87 19.11 -15.84
CA LEU A 24 -13.01 17.97 -16.14
C LEU A 24 -11.67 18.06 -15.41
N PHE A 25 -11.06 19.26 -15.37
CA PHE A 25 -9.81 19.50 -14.68
C PHE A 25 -9.92 19.27 -13.17
N VAL A 26 -10.96 19.81 -12.53
CA VAL A 26 -11.20 19.63 -11.09
C VAL A 26 -11.42 18.15 -10.76
N ARG A 27 -12.20 17.43 -11.58
CA ARG A 27 -12.44 16.00 -11.39
C ARG A 27 -11.15 15.18 -11.49
N ALA A 28 -10.27 15.51 -12.46
CA ALA A 28 -8.97 14.87 -12.58
C ALA A 28 -8.08 15.16 -11.37
N HIS A 29 -8.05 16.41 -10.89
CA HIS A 29 -7.28 16.80 -9.72
C HIS A 29 -7.70 16.05 -8.46
N ILE A 30 -9.01 15.91 -8.21
CA ILE A 30 -9.55 15.15 -7.07
C ILE A 30 -9.13 13.68 -7.16
N ARG A 31 -9.21 13.06 -8.33
CA ARG A 31 -8.79 11.66 -8.53
C ARG A 31 -7.29 11.44 -8.25
N ILE A 32 -6.45 12.43 -8.60
CA ILE A 32 -5.02 12.40 -8.29
C ILE A 32 -4.80 12.54 -6.78
N GLN A 33 -5.49 13.48 -6.11
CA GLN A 33 -5.37 13.68 -4.65
C GLN A 33 -5.85 12.48 -3.85
N ASN A 34 -6.90 11.80 -4.29
CA ASN A 34 -7.41 10.58 -3.65
C ASN A 34 -6.54 9.34 -3.93
N GLY A 35 -5.51 9.47 -4.77
CA GLY A 35 -4.64 8.38 -5.17
C GLY A 35 -5.29 7.36 -6.11
N ASP A 36 -6.44 7.67 -6.70
CA ASP A 36 -7.11 6.82 -7.69
C ASP A 36 -6.43 6.88 -9.06
N LEU A 37 -5.71 7.97 -9.34
CA LEU A 37 -4.82 8.10 -10.48
C LEU A 37 -3.38 8.31 -9.98
N VAL A 38 -2.47 7.45 -10.46
CA VAL A 38 -1.06 7.48 -10.12
C VAL A 38 -0.25 7.65 -11.40
N LYS A 39 0.78 8.51 -11.35
CA LYS A 39 1.70 8.70 -12.46
C LYS A 39 2.89 7.76 -12.32
N TRP A 40 3.08 6.88 -13.30
CA TRP A 40 4.23 5.98 -13.38
C TRP A 40 4.85 6.07 -14.77
N GLU A 41 6.18 6.23 -14.86
CA GLU A 41 6.91 6.34 -16.15
C GLU A 41 6.30 7.32 -17.16
N GLY A 42 5.80 8.47 -16.68
CA GLY A 42 5.22 9.51 -17.55
C GLY A 42 3.78 9.27 -17.99
N LYS A 43 3.18 8.12 -17.67
CA LYS A 43 1.78 7.79 -17.95
C LYS A 43 0.93 7.81 -16.67
N TRP A 44 -0.34 8.16 -16.81
CA TRP A 44 -1.30 8.10 -15.71
C TRP A 44 -2.02 6.77 -15.76
N TYR A 45 -2.09 6.08 -14.63
CA TYR A 45 -2.75 4.79 -14.48
C TYR A 45 -3.77 4.85 -13.36
N THR A 46 -4.85 4.08 -13.50
CA THR A 46 -5.70 3.73 -12.36
C THR A 46 -5.07 2.63 -11.52
N LYS A 47 -5.64 2.38 -10.32
CA LYS A 47 -5.19 1.28 -9.45
C LYS A 47 -5.34 -0.09 -10.14
N GLU A 48 -6.41 -0.26 -10.90
CA GLU A 48 -6.70 -1.49 -11.65
C GLU A 48 -5.69 -1.67 -12.79
N GLU A 49 -5.44 -0.62 -13.57
CA GLU A 49 -4.45 -0.66 -14.67
C GLU A 49 -3.03 -0.93 -14.16
N LEU A 50 -2.67 -0.40 -12.98
CA LEU A 50 -1.39 -0.70 -12.33
C LEU A 50 -1.27 -2.18 -11.94
N LYS A 51 -2.34 -2.79 -11.41
CA LYS A 51 -2.33 -4.22 -11.04
C LYS A 51 -2.19 -5.12 -12.25
N ASP A 52 -2.84 -4.76 -13.35
CA ASP A 52 -2.76 -5.51 -14.60
C ASP A 52 -1.39 -5.35 -15.28
N THR A 53 -0.83 -4.14 -15.24
CA THR A 53 0.48 -3.84 -15.85
C THR A 53 1.65 -4.40 -15.03
N PHE A 54 1.53 -4.36 -13.70
CA PHE A 54 2.52 -4.85 -12.74
C PHE A 54 1.87 -5.90 -11.84
N PRO A 55 1.66 -7.13 -12.34
CA PRO A 55 1.13 -8.21 -11.51
C PRO A 55 2.06 -8.44 -10.31
N PRO A 56 1.53 -8.97 -9.18
CA PRO A 56 2.34 -9.26 -8.01
C PRO A 56 3.54 -10.10 -8.42
N GLN A 57 4.74 -9.55 -8.25
CA GLN A 57 5.95 -10.34 -8.41
C GLN A 57 6.10 -11.16 -7.14
N TYR A 58 5.68 -12.43 -7.22
CA TYR A 58 6.01 -13.41 -6.19
C TYR A 58 7.50 -13.71 -6.31
N ILE A 59 8.32 -12.91 -5.65
CA ILE A 59 9.71 -13.25 -5.43
C ILE A 59 9.69 -14.34 -4.37
N GLU A 60 10.00 -15.58 -4.77
CA GLU A 60 10.34 -16.62 -3.82
C GLU A 60 11.63 -16.18 -3.11
N VAL A 61 11.46 -15.57 -1.94
CA VAL A 61 12.60 -15.24 -1.08
C VAL A 61 13.08 -16.57 -0.51
N PRO A 62 14.31 -17.02 -0.83
CA PRO A 62 14.83 -18.24 -0.26
C PRO A 62 14.84 -18.11 1.26
N ALA A 63 14.27 -19.09 1.95
CA ALA A 63 14.32 -19.13 3.39
C ALA A 63 15.80 -19.12 3.83
N LYS A 64 16.16 -18.16 4.69
CA LYS A 64 17.54 -18.00 5.15
C LYS A 64 18.02 -19.22 5.95
N ASN A 65 17.10 -19.81 6.71
CA ASN A 65 17.36 -20.93 7.62
C ASN A 65 16.34 -22.05 7.36
N THR A 66 16.72 -23.30 7.62
CA THR A 66 15.76 -24.42 7.62
C THR A 66 14.97 -24.45 8.95
N PRO A 67 13.80 -25.11 8.99
CA PRO A 67 13.06 -25.29 10.23
C PRO A 67 13.90 -25.93 11.34
N GLU A 68 14.76 -26.89 10.99
CA GLU A 68 15.63 -27.60 11.93
C GLU A 68 16.65 -26.65 12.58
N GLU A 69 17.24 -25.73 11.80
CA GLU A 69 18.18 -24.73 12.30
C GLU A 69 17.50 -23.72 13.23
N VAL A 70 16.28 -23.31 12.90
CA VAL A 70 15.45 -22.44 13.75
C VAL A 70 15.13 -23.13 15.07
N TYR A 71 14.70 -24.40 15.04
CA TYR A 71 14.41 -25.17 16.25
C TYR A 71 15.65 -25.39 17.11
N ALA A 72 16.80 -25.68 16.49
CA ALA A 72 18.06 -25.87 17.21
C ALA A 72 18.49 -24.58 17.93
N THR A 73 18.46 -23.45 17.23
CA THR A 73 18.82 -22.13 17.78
C THR A 73 17.86 -21.73 18.90
N PHE A 74 16.56 -21.89 18.68
CA PHE A 74 15.54 -21.59 19.67
C PHE A 74 15.70 -22.44 20.94
N ARG A 75 15.90 -23.75 20.79
CA ARG A 75 16.10 -24.66 21.93
C ARG A 75 17.36 -24.32 22.70
N GLN A 76 18.44 -24.00 22.01
CA GLN A 76 19.71 -23.63 22.65
C GLN A 76 19.56 -22.32 23.43
N ALA A 77 18.91 -21.31 22.86
CA ALA A 77 18.63 -20.04 23.53
C ALA A 77 17.79 -20.23 24.82
N LEU A 78 16.78 -21.11 24.80
CA LEU A 78 16.02 -21.45 26.01
C LEU A 78 16.87 -22.14 27.08
N LEU A 79 17.78 -23.04 26.70
CA LEU A 79 18.69 -23.71 27.64
C LEU A 79 19.68 -22.72 28.27
N ASP A 80 20.09 -21.71 27.50
CA ASP A 80 21.04 -20.68 27.92
C ASP A 80 20.37 -19.50 28.67
N ASN A 81 19.05 -19.58 28.93
CA ASN A 81 18.21 -18.50 29.48
C ASN A 81 18.26 -17.17 28.67
N ASP A 82 18.59 -17.25 27.37
CA ASP A 82 18.60 -16.12 26.45
C ASP A 82 17.24 -16.00 25.74
N ILE A 83 16.30 -15.38 26.44
CA ILE A 83 14.92 -15.18 25.97
C ILE A 83 14.88 -14.25 24.74
N GLU A 84 15.80 -13.28 24.61
CA GLU A 84 15.81 -12.35 23.47
C GLU A 84 16.16 -13.06 22.17
N THR A 85 17.17 -13.92 22.19
CA THR A 85 17.54 -14.74 21.03
C THR A 85 16.41 -15.73 20.67
N ALA A 86 15.75 -16.33 21.65
CA ALA A 86 14.61 -17.22 21.40
C ALA A 86 13.42 -16.47 20.77
N LEU A 87 13.13 -15.25 21.22
CA LEU A 87 12.09 -14.39 20.64
C LEU A 87 12.48 -13.83 19.26
N GLY A 88 13.78 -13.74 18.97
CA GLY A 88 14.34 -13.35 17.68
C GLY A 88 13.93 -14.26 16.54
N GLU A 89 13.80 -15.56 16.82
CA GLU A 89 13.41 -16.60 15.85
C GLU A 89 11.89 -16.72 15.64
N ILE A 90 11.09 -15.98 16.42
CA ILE A 90 9.62 -15.93 16.29
C ILE A 90 9.22 -14.75 15.40
N LYS A 91 8.18 -14.92 14.57
CA LYS A 91 7.62 -13.84 13.74
C LYS A 91 7.29 -12.61 14.60
N ASP A 92 7.64 -11.42 14.11
CA ASP A 92 7.42 -10.16 14.83
C ASP A 92 5.97 -9.96 15.28
N SER A 93 5.00 -10.40 14.47
CA SER A 93 3.57 -10.35 14.78
C SER A 93 3.15 -11.19 15.99
N GLU A 94 3.95 -12.19 16.37
CA GLU A 94 3.67 -13.10 17.48
C GLU A 94 4.57 -12.82 18.70
N ARG A 95 5.60 -11.99 18.54
CA ARG A 95 6.59 -11.70 19.58
C ARG A 95 5.97 -11.17 20.88
N GLU A 96 5.02 -10.24 20.82
CA GLU A 96 4.34 -9.71 22.02
C GLU A 96 3.57 -10.78 22.79
N LYS A 97 2.94 -11.73 22.08
CA LYS A 97 2.19 -12.83 22.68
C LYS A 97 3.12 -13.75 23.45
N TYR A 98 4.24 -14.12 22.85
CA TYR A 98 5.22 -15.02 23.47
C TYR A 98 6.02 -14.33 24.58
N GLN A 99 6.35 -13.04 24.44
CA GLN A 99 7.01 -12.28 25.49
C GLN A 99 6.20 -12.24 26.79
N LYS A 100 4.86 -12.10 26.69
CA LYS A 100 3.96 -12.22 27.86
C LYS A 100 3.98 -13.61 28.48
N ILE A 101 3.98 -14.67 27.67
CA ILE A 101 4.03 -16.07 28.15
C ILE A 101 5.35 -16.34 28.88
N PHE A 102 6.48 -15.90 28.33
CA PHE A 102 7.79 -16.10 28.95
C PHE A 102 8.03 -15.23 30.20
N SER A 103 7.30 -14.12 30.34
CA SER A 103 7.40 -13.23 31.50
C SER A 103 6.50 -13.64 32.67
N ASP A 104 5.58 -14.57 32.47
CA ASP A 104 4.62 -15.03 33.48
C ASP A 104 4.95 -16.47 33.95
N PRO A 105 5.45 -16.65 35.19
CA PRO A 105 5.80 -17.96 35.73
C PRO A 105 4.62 -18.94 35.85
N GLU A 106 3.37 -18.45 35.86
CA GLU A 106 2.19 -19.32 35.94
C GLU A 106 1.84 -19.97 34.60
N LEU A 107 2.20 -19.35 33.49
CA LEU A 107 1.97 -19.85 32.13
C LEU A 107 3.04 -20.84 31.65
N LEU A 108 4.11 -21.02 32.42
CA LEU A 108 5.24 -21.91 32.14
C LEU A 108 5.14 -23.28 32.85
N LYS A 109 4.03 -23.55 33.56
CA LYS A 109 3.73 -24.84 34.21
C LYS A 109 2.93 -25.77 33.30
#